data_AF-A0A9D6G8G1-F1
#
_entry.id   AF-A0A9D6G8G1-F1
#
_cell.length_a   1.000
_cell.length_b   1.000
_cell.length_c   1.000
_cell.angle_alpha   90.00
_cell.angle_beta   90.00
_cell.angle_gamma   90.00
#
_symmetry.space_group_name_H-M   'P 1'
#
loop_
_entity.id
_entity.type
_entity.pdbx_description
1 polymer ?
#
loop_
_entity_poly.entity_id
_entity_poly.type
_entity_poly.pdbx_seq_one_letter_code
_entity_poly.pdbx_strand_id
1 'polypeptide(L)'
;MSDVYQRIEAHVVALGGFLERARRYRPLAVDAQRLYGAASRIAARVRRASRTRESGEHPDRLERELAALVEQAQRSLRAFLEGTAYRALLSSLERGDDVEVSRRVAEVFADVEPAAPTGRLYLPLSSRRGERRGASSATGESAPQALEPDAAVAMVAAMARDGIEPQPGPGVGGDENVRPIRFYEGTEGVDAALLLIVEGSDVRAPAFRSAELRERLVYVGRLRVPLAAGLQRQSPDDWLELRAGGYPQYRSRCRELLQARGIDVVEI
;
A
#
# COMPACT_ATOMS: atom_id res chain seq x y z
N MET A 1 -37.02 -3.20 -15.98
CA MET A 1 -36.52 -4.10 -14.93
C MET A 1 -34.99 -4.12 -14.82
N SER A 2 -34.23 -4.05 -15.92
CA SER A 2 -32.74 -4.09 -15.89
C SER A 2 -32.07 -2.92 -15.14
N ASP A 3 -32.69 -1.74 -15.17
CA ASP A 3 -32.07 -0.48 -14.71
C ASP A 3 -31.97 -0.36 -13.17
N VAL A 4 -32.99 -0.78 -12.41
CA VAL A 4 -32.94 -0.70 -10.94
C VAL A 4 -31.89 -1.65 -10.32
N TYR A 5 -31.70 -2.83 -10.90
CA TYR A 5 -30.68 -3.78 -10.41
C TYR A 5 -29.26 -3.31 -10.75
N GLN A 6 -29.05 -2.66 -11.89
CA GLN A 6 -27.78 -2.00 -12.22
C GLN A 6 -27.46 -0.86 -11.24
N ARG A 7 -28.46 -0.05 -10.86
CA ARG A 7 -28.27 0.96 -9.81
C ARG A 7 -27.92 0.35 -8.46
N ILE A 8 -28.61 -0.72 -8.06
CA ILE A 8 -28.29 -1.46 -6.83
C ILE A 8 -26.85 -1.97 -6.87
N GLU A 9 -26.41 -2.56 -7.98
CA GLU A 9 -25.04 -3.03 -8.17
C GLU A 9 -24.01 -1.88 -8.02
N ALA A 10 -24.26 -0.74 -8.64
CA ALA A 10 -23.40 0.44 -8.51
C ALA A 10 -23.27 0.90 -7.05
N HIS A 11 -24.37 0.90 -6.28
CA HIS A 11 -24.32 1.25 -4.86
C HIS A 11 -23.59 0.20 -4.01
N VAL A 12 -23.71 -1.10 -4.34
CA VAL A 12 -22.94 -2.16 -3.68
C VAL A 12 -21.44 -1.95 -3.91
N VAL A 13 -21.04 -1.67 -5.16
CA VAL A 13 -19.64 -1.38 -5.52
C VAL A 13 -19.13 -0.14 -4.77
N ALA A 14 -19.91 0.95 -4.75
CA ALA A 14 -19.56 2.16 -4.04
C ALA A 14 -19.38 1.93 -2.53
N LEU A 15 -20.26 1.15 -1.91
CA LEU A 15 -20.15 0.79 -0.51
C LEU A 15 -18.94 -0.12 -0.25
N GLY A 16 -18.66 -1.09 -1.13
CA GLY A 16 -17.46 -1.92 -1.07
C GLY A 16 -16.19 -1.09 -1.03
N GLY A 17 -16.07 -0.13 -1.96
CA GLY A 17 -14.93 0.79 -2.00
C GLY A 17 -14.84 1.74 -0.79
N PHE A 18 -15.95 2.05 -0.12
CA PHE A 18 -15.90 2.72 1.19
C PHE A 18 -15.39 1.78 2.27
N LEU A 19 -15.91 0.55 2.37
CA LEU A 19 -15.55 -0.40 3.42
C LEU A 19 -14.06 -0.74 3.37
N GLU A 20 -13.51 -0.93 2.18
CA GLU A 20 -12.07 -1.14 1.98
C GLU A 20 -11.23 0.03 2.49
N ARG A 21 -11.65 1.28 2.22
CA ARG A 21 -10.98 2.48 2.75
C ARG A 21 -11.14 2.61 4.26
N ALA A 22 -12.36 2.43 4.77
CA ALA A 22 -12.69 2.57 6.18
C ALA A 22 -11.94 1.58 7.07
N ARG A 23 -11.67 0.36 6.58
CA ARG A 23 -10.89 -0.65 7.30
C ARG A 23 -9.46 -0.20 7.64
N ARG A 24 -8.89 0.76 6.91
CA ARG A 24 -7.58 1.34 7.21
C ARG A 24 -7.60 2.21 8.46
N TYR A 25 -8.75 2.84 8.75
CA TYR A 25 -8.88 3.81 9.82
C TYR A 25 -9.51 3.20 11.06
N ARG A 26 -8.78 3.20 12.16
CA ARG A 26 -9.23 2.66 13.45
C ARG A 26 -10.54 3.30 13.92
N PRO A 27 -10.76 4.63 13.84
CA PRO A 27 -12.01 5.24 14.27
C PRO A 27 -13.24 4.84 13.42
N LEU A 28 -13.03 4.39 12.19
CA LEU A 28 -14.12 4.00 11.28
C LEU A 28 -14.45 2.51 11.32
N ALA A 29 -13.68 1.68 12.03
CA ALA A 29 -13.86 0.23 12.05
C ALA A 29 -15.27 -0.18 12.55
N VAL A 30 -15.77 0.47 13.61
CA VAL A 30 -17.11 0.19 14.16
C VAL A 30 -18.21 0.58 13.17
N ASP A 31 -18.07 1.75 12.54
CA ASP A 31 -19.00 2.24 11.53
C ASP A 31 -19.03 1.35 10.29
N ALA A 32 -17.86 0.91 9.81
CA ALA A 32 -17.72 -0.02 8.70
C ALA A 32 -18.42 -1.34 8.98
N GLN A 33 -18.23 -1.92 10.18
CA GLN A 33 -18.89 -3.16 10.59
C GLN A 33 -20.42 -3.01 10.61
N ARG A 34 -20.93 -1.90 11.17
CA ARG A 34 -22.36 -1.60 11.20
C ARG A 34 -22.95 -1.45 9.80
N LEU A 35 -22.28 -0.71 8.91
CA LEU A 35 -22.70 -0.50 7.54
C LEU A 35 -22.68 -1.79 6.71
N TYR A 36 -21.64 -2.61 6.88
CA TYR A 36 -21.55 -3.94 6.25
C TYR A 36 -22.73 -4.84 6.66
N GLY A 37 -23.07 -4.87 7.95
CA GLY A 37 -24.23 -5.61 8.45
C GLY A 37 -25.56 -5.11 7.89
N ALA A 38 -25.72 -3.79 7.75
CA ALA A 38 -26.90 -3.20 7.12
C ALA A 38 -27.02 -3.58 5.63
N ALA A 39 -25.93 -3.43 4.88
CA ALA A 39 -25.89 -3.78 3.45
C ALA A 39 -26.13 -5.27 3.19
N SER A 40 -25.57 -6.15 4.03
CA SER A 40 -25.79 -7.60 3.95
C SER A 40 -27.27 -7.96 4.08
N ARG A 41 -28.01 -7.27 4.96
CA ARG A 41 -29.47 -7.46 5.12
C ARG A 41 -30.24 -6.99 3.89
N ILE A 42 -29.86 -5.86 3.30
CA ILE A 42 -30.47 -5.35 2.06
C ILE A 42 -30.18 -6.31 0.90
N ALA A 43 -28.95 -6.76 0.73
CA ALA A 43 -28.57 -7.72 -0.31
C ALA A 43 -29.37 -9.04 -0.19
N ALA A 44 -29.60 -9.53 1.02
CA ALA A 44 -30.46 -10.69 1.25
C ALA A 44 -31.92 -10.44 0.81
N ARG A 45 -32.47 -9.24 1.06
CA ARG A 45 -33.81 -8.83 0.60
C ARG A 45 -33.88 -8.71 -0.91
N VAL A 46 -32.87 -8.11 -1.56
CA VAL A 46 -32.76 -8.04 -3.03
C VAL A 46 -32.77 -9.43 -3.66
N ARG A 47 -31.98 -10.37 -3.12
CA ARG A 47 -31.97 -11.76 -3.60
C ARG A 47 -33.34 -12.43 -3.47
N ARG A 48 -34.05 -12.24 -2.36
CA ARG A 48 -35.42 -12.77 -2.19
C ARG A 48 -36.39 -12.15 -3.19
N ALA A 49 -36.36 -10.83 -3.36
CA ALA A 49 -37.22 -10.11 -4.31
C ALA A 49 -36.99 -10.55 -5.77
N SER A 50 -35.73 -10.86 -6.14
CA SER A 50 -35.41 -11.36 -7.49
C SER A 50 -35.90 -12.80 -7.76
N ARG A 51 -36.08 -13.61 -6.72
CA ARG A 51 -36.48 -15.03 -6.84
C ARG A 51 -37.99 -15.24 -6.76
N THR A 52 -38.70 -14.37 -6.04
CA THR A 52 -40.13 -14.53 -5.75
C THR A 52 -40.91 -13.29 -6.18
N ARG A 53 -41.76 -13.44 -7.20
CA ARG A 53 -42.61 -12.36 -7.75
C ARG A 53 -43.57 -11.74 -6.72
N GLU A 54 -43.90 -12.45 -5.66
CA GLU A 54 -44.85 -12.05 -4.60
C GLU A 54 -44.20 -11.60 -3.29
N SER A 55 -42.89 -11.32 -3.28
CA SER A 55 -42.16 -11.02 -2.04
C SER A 55 -42.63 -9.77 -1.27
N GLY A 56 -43.49 -8.92 -1.85
CA GLY A 56 -43.92 -7.64 -1.29
C GLY A 56 -42.79 -6.59 -1.20
N GLU A 57 -41.56 -6.95 -1.58
CA GLU A 57 -40.39 -6.09 -1.58
C GLU A 57 -40.26 -5.37 -2.92
N HIS A 58 -40.28 -4.04 -2.89
CA HIS A 58 -40.13 -3.22 -4.09
C HIS A 58 -38.64 -2.89 -4.33
N PRO A 59 -38.06 -3.25 -5.49
CA PRO A 59 -36.66 -2.97 -5.80
C PRO A 59 -36.27 -1.49 -5.62
N ASP A 60 -37.14 -0.55 -5.96
CA ASP A 60 -36.89 0.90 -5.80
C ASP A 60 -36.83 1.34 -4.32
N ARG A 61 -37.45 0.59 -3.39
CA ARG A 61 -37.29 0.84 -1.96
C ARG A 61 -35.93 0.34 -1.48
N LEU A 62 -35.52 -0.86 -1.91
CA LEU A 62 -34.23 -1.44 -1.56
C LEU A 62 -33.06 -0.63 -2.12
N GLU A 63 -33.22 -0.11 -3.34
CA GLU A 63 -32.26 0.82 -3.95
C GLU A 63 -32.11 2.10 -3.12
N ARG A 64 -33.21 2.76 -2.73
CA ARG A 64 -33.17 3.96 -1.87
C ARG A 64 -32.54 3.69 -0.50
N GLU A 65 -32.84 2.54 0.12
CA GLU A 65 -32.22 2.16 1.39
C GLU A 65 -30.70 1.97 1.24
N LEU A 66 -30.25 1.37 0.12
CA LEU A 66 -28.83 1.20 -0.16
C LEU A 66 -28.13 2.53 -0.50
N ALA A 67 -28.78 3.40 -1.27
CA ALA A 67 -28.29 4.75 -1.56
C ALA A 67 -28.08 5.55 -0.26
N ALA A 68 -29.03 5.49 0.68
CA ALA A 68 -28.91 6.13 1.99
C ALA A 68 -27.72 5.59 2.81
N LEU A 69 -27.42 4.28 2.72
CA LEU A 69 -26.22 3.71 3.36
C LEU A 69 -24.93 4.23 2.72
N VAL A 70 -24.89 4.35 1.38
CA VAL A 70 -23.73 4.92 0.67
C VAL A 70 -23.51 6.37 1.08
N GLU A 71 -24.56 7.19 1.15
CA GLU A 71 -24.48 8.57 1.61
C GLU A 71 -24.01 8.68 3.07
N GLN A 72 -24.51 7.82 3.95
CA GLN A 72 -24.05 7.75 5.33
C GLN A 72 -22.55 7.39 5.41
N ALA A 73 -22.13 6.39 4.64
CA ALA A 73 -20.74 5.95 4.56
C ALA A 73 -19.81 7.08 4.10
N GLN A 74 -20.17 7.76 3.00
CA GLN A 74 -19.41 8.89 2.48
C GLN A 74 -19.33 10.05 3.49
N ARG A 75 -20.41 10.34 4.21
CA ARG A 75 -20.40 11.35 5.29
C ARG A 75 -19.49 10.97 6.44
N SER A 76 -19.51 9.72 6.89
CA SER A 76 -18.60 9.24 7.95
C SER A 76 -17.13 9.36 7.54
N LEU A 77 -16.77 8.95 6.31
CA LEU A 77 -15.41 9.09 5.81
C LEU A 77 -14.98 10.56 5.74
N ARG A 78 -15.82 11.41 5.15
CA ARG A 78 -15.53 12.84 5.02
C ARG A 78 -15.36 13.51 6.38
N ALA A 79 -16.28 13.26 7.32
CA ALA A 79 -16.21 13.82 8.66
C ALA A 79 -14.93 13.38 9.40
N PHE A 80 -14.47 12.14 9.17
CA PHE A 80 -13.20 11.68 9.73
C PHE A 80 -12.00 12.39 9.11
N LEU A 81 -11.91 12.47 7.77
CA LEU A 81 -10.79 13.11 7.06
C LEU A 81 -10.73 14.62 7.33
N GLU A 82 -11.86 15.26 7.56
CA GLU A 82 -11.95 16.67 7.96
C GLU A 82 -11.80 16.87 9.48
N GLY A 83 -11.77 15.79 10.25
CA GLY A 83 -11.72 15.78 11.70
C GLY A 83 -10.36 16.18 12.28
N THR A 84 -10.38 16.56 13.55
CA THR A 84 -9.19 17.04 14.28
C THR A 84 -8.08 16.00 14.37
N ALA A 85 -8.42 14.72 14.58
CA ALA A 85 -7.43 13.65 14.71
C ALA A 85 -6.61 13.45 13.42
N TYR A 86 -7.28 13.38 12.26
CA TYR A 86 -6.60 13.19 10.98
C TYR A 86 -5.79 14.43 10.58
N ARG A 87 -6.35 15.64 10.75
CA ARG A 87 -5.61 16.89 10.48
C ARG A 87 -4.40 17.07 11.40
N ALA A 88 -4.49 16.63 12.66
CA ALA A 88 -3.35 16.65 13.58
C ALA A 88 -2.23 15.72 13.11
N LEU A 89 -2.57 14.53 12.58
CA LEU A 89 -1.59 13.63 11.97
C LEU A 89 -0.88 14.29 10.78
N LEU A 90 -1.63 14.89 9.86
CA LEU A 90 -1.05 15.59 8.71
C LEU A 90 -0.12 16.72 9.16
N SER A 91 -0.55 17.53 10.12
CA SER A 91 0.27 18.61 10.68
C SER A 91 1.53 18.10 11.38
N SER A 92 1.47 16.96 12.09
CA SER A 92 2.68 16.37 12.70
C SER A 92 3.67 15.87 11.66
N LEU A 93 3.19 15.32 10.53
CA LEU A 93 4.04 14.89 9.42
C LEU A 93 4.71 16.08 8.73
N GLU A 94 3.95 17.16 8.48
CA GLU A 94 4.48 18.40 7.90
C GLU A 94 5.55 19.06 8.78
N ARG A 95 5.36 19.02 10.11
CA ARG A 95 6.32 19.57 11.08
C ARG A 95 7.53 18.66 11.36
N GLY A 96 7.50 17.40 10.93
CA GLY A 96 8.52 16.41 11.29
C GLY A 96 8.57 16.11 12.80
N ASP A 97 7.41 16.14 13.46
CA ASP A 97 7.29 15.90 14.91
C ASP A 97 7.16 14.41 15.18
N ASP A 98 8.29 13.70 15.23
CA ASP A 98 8.35 12.23 15.27
C ASP A 98 7.54 11.62 16.44
N VAL A 99 7.57 12.26 17.61
CA VAL A 99 6.84 11.79 18.80
C VAL A 99 5.34 11.87 18.56
N GLU A 100 4.85 12.99 18.04
CA GLU A 100 3.44 13.14 17.70
C GLU A 100 3.03 12.25 16.53
N VAL A 101 3.85 12.12 15.49
CA VAL A 101 3.59 11.21 14.35
C VAL A 101 3.40 9.78 14.85
N SER A 102 4.30 9.28 15.71
CA SER A 102 4.19 7.94 16.29
C SER A 102 2.86 7.75 17.04
N ARG A 103 2.50 8.70 17.90
CA ARG A 103 1.24 8.64 18.62
C ARG A 103 0.02 8.69 17.69
N ARG A 104 0.01 9.61 16.73
CA ARG A 104 -1.13 9.87 15.84
C ARG A 104 -1.35 8.77 14.80
N VAL A 105 -0.28 8.19 14.26
CA VAL A 105 -0.38 7.04 13.35
C VAL A 105 -1.05 5.86 14.08
N ALA A 106 -0.64 5.58 15.32
CA ALA A 106 -1.25 4.53 16.12
C ALA A 106 -2.73 4.80 16.44
N GLU A 107 -3.13 6.07 16.58
CA GLU A 107 -4.55 6.44 16.80
C GLU A 107 -5.39 6.32 15.52
N VAL A 108 -4.81 6.65 14.36
CA VAL A 108 -5.51 6.75 13.08
C VAL A 108 -5.61 5.41 12.37
N PHE A 109 -4.52 4.65 12.25
CA PHE A 109 -4.47 3.45 11.42
C PHE A 109 -4.73 2.17 12.23
N ALA A 110 -5.53 1.28 11.65
CA ALA A 110 -6.00 0.06 12.31
C ALA A 110 -5.03 -1.11 12.17
N ASP A 111 -4.24 -1.12 11.11
CA ASP A 111 -3.46 -2.27 10.62
C ASP A 111 -1.94 -2.15 10.91
N VAL A 112 -1.58 -1.24 11.82
CA VAL A 112 -0.20 -0.95 12.18
C VAL A 112 0.01 -0.87 13.67
N GLU A 113 1.18 -1.32 14.10
CA GLU A 113 1.62 -1.31 15.50
C GLU A 113 3.00 -0.66 15.61
N PRO A 114 3.24 0.23 16.60
CA PRO A 114 4.56 0.82 16.82
C PRO A 114 5.59 -0.28 17.05
N ALA A 115 6.65 -0.27 16.25
CA ALA A 115 7.68 -1.28 16.37
C ALA A 115 8.98 -0.78 15.75
N ALA A 116 9.99 -0.56 16.60
CA ALA A 116 11.32 -0.17 16.16
C ALA A 116 11.94 -1.26 15.27
N PRO A 117 12.62 -0.88 14.17
CA PRO A 117 13.32 -1.83 13.34
C PRO A 117 14.64 -2.22 13.99
N THR A 118 14.90 -3.53 14.12
CA THR A 118 16.07 -4.08 14.82
C THR A 118 17.06 -4.80 13.91
N GLY A 119 16.71 -5.04 12.65
CA GLY A 119 17.57 -5.71 11.68
C GLY A 119 17.56 -4.99 10.33
N ARG A 120 18.10 -5.66 9.32
CA ARG A 120 18.12 -5.14 7.94
C ARG A 120 16.72 -5.01 7.37
N LEU A 121 16.48 -3.86 6.76
CA LEU A 121 15.27 -3.50 6.07
C LEU A 121 15.54 -3.49 4.57
N TYR A 122 14.65 -4.11 3.81
CA TYR A 122 14.83 -4.30 2.37
C TYR A 122 13.76 -3.55 1.58
N LEU A 123 14.18 -2.73 0.63
CA LEU A 123 13.29 -1.98 -0.25
C LEU A 123 13.55 -2.38 -1.70
N PRO A 124 12.63 -3.13 -2.35
CA PRO A 124 12.81 -3.56 -3.73
C PRO A 124 12.82 -2.37 -4.68
N LEU A 125 13.71 -2.42 -5.67
CA LEU A 125 13.69 -1.52 -6.82
C LEU A 125 13.01 -2.25 -7.97
N SER A 126 11.72 -2.01 -8.14
CA SER A 126 10.94 -2.43 -9.30
C SER A 126 10.60 -1.21 -10.17
N SER A 127 10.38 -1.45 -11.47
CA SER A 127 9.87 -0.44 -12.40
C SER A 127 8.48 0.08 -12.03
N ARG A 128 7.74 -0.66 -11.21
CA ARG A 128 6.44 -0.27 -10.64
C ARG A 128 6.47 -0.26 -9.12
N ARG A 129 6.98 0.83 -8.57
CA ARG A 129 7.03 1.07 -7.12
C ARG A 129 5.60 1.32 -6.60
N GLY A 130 4.92 0.30 -6.05
CA GLY A 130 3.64 0.46 -5.35
C GLY A 130 2.43 -0.32 -5.92
N GLU A 131 2.57 -1.00 -7.06
CA GLU A 131 1.52 -1.89 -7.57
C GLU A 131 1.80 -3.33 -7.11
N ARG A 132 1.28 -3.74 -5.94
CA ARG A 132 1.28 -5.17 -5.56
C ARG A 132 -0.02 -5.84 -6.02
N ARG A 133 0.16 -6.99 -6.68
CA ARG A 133 -0.72 -8.18 -6.77
C ARG A 133 -2.15 -7.97 -6.25
N GLY A 134 -3.07 -7.63 -7.16
CA GLY A 134 -4.49 -7.51 -6.85
C GLY A 134 -5.26 -6.83 -7.97
N ALA A 135 -4.62 -5.88 -8.66
CA ALA A 135 -5.05 -5.45 -9.98
C ALA A 135 -4.65 -6.56 -10.97
N SER A 136 -5.55 -7.54 -11.15
CA SER A 136 -5.67 -8.22 -12.42
C SER A 136 -5.74 -7.12 -13.47
N SER A 137 -4.67 -6.93 -14.25
CA SER A 137 -4.72 -6.13 -15.45
C SER A 137 -5.67 -6.85 -16.40
N ALA A 138 -6.95 -6.50 -16.31
CA ALA A 138 -7.98 -6.89 -17.26
C ALA A 138 -7.66 -6.41 -18.69
N THR A 139 -6.55 -5.69 -18.88
CA THR A 139 -6.01 -5.19 -20.15
C THR A 139 -4.83 -5.97 -20.70
N GLY A 140 -4.33 -7.03 -20.04
CA GLY A 140 -3.26 -7.88 -20.62
C GLY A 140 -1.91 -7.14 -20.81
N GLU A 141 -1.65 -6.09 -20.04
CA GLU A 141 -0.45 -5.28 -20.16
C GLU A 141 0.72 -5.85 -19.33
N SER A 142 1.72 -6.33 -20.07
CA SER A 142 3.15 -6.52 -19.79
C SER A 142 3.57 -6.68 -18.33
N ALA A 143 4.11 -7.87 -18.04
CA ALA A 143 4.85 -8.18 -16.81
C ALA A 143 5.83 -7.05 -16.45
N PRO A 144 6.08 -6.79 -15.15
CA PRO A 144 6.97 -5.72 -14.72
C PRO A 144 8.36 -5.92 -15.33
N GLN A 145 8.72 -5.10 -16.31
CA GLN A 145 10.05 -5.16 -16.92
C GLN A 145 11.09 -4.76 -15.87
N ALA A 146 12.07 -5.62 -15.64
CA ALA A 146 13.22 -5.29 -14.81
C ALA A 146 13.91 -4.02 -15.35
N LEU A 147 14.25 -3.10 -14.45
CA LEU A 147 14.96 -1.88 -14.81
C LEU A 147 16.30 -2.21 -15.47
N GLU A 148 16.72 -1.40 -16.44
CA GLU A 148 18.08 -1.50 -16.99
C GLU A 148 19.12 -1.22 -15.90
N PRO A 149 20.31 -1.86 -15.94
CA PRO A 149 21.36 -1.68 -14.94
C PRO A 149 21.66 -0.20 -14.64
N ASP A 150 21.88 0.61 -15.67
CA ASP A 150 22.21 2.02 -15.51
C ASP A 150 21.08 2.82 -14.84
N ALA A 151 19.82 2.53 -15.17
CA ALA A 151 18.66 3.16 -14.56
C ALA A 151 18.49 2.74 -13.09
N ALA A 152 18.63 1.45 -12.80
CA ALA A 152 18.55 0.91 -11.45
C ALA A 152 19.64 1.51 -10.55
N VAL A 153 20.87 1.60 -11.03
CA VAL A 153 21.99 2.21 -10.29
C VAL A 153 21.82 3.71 -10.14
N ALA A 154 21.31 4.42 -11.15
CA ALA A 154 20.99 5.84 -11.02
C ALA A 154 19.94 6.09 -9.93
N MET A 155 18.93 5.22 -9.82
CA MET A 155 17.93 5.29 -8.75
C MET A 155 18.55 5.06 -7.36
N VAL A 156 19.40 4.04 -7.19
CA VAL A 156 20.12 3.81 -5.92
C VAL A 156 20.96 5.03 -5.56
N ALA A 157 21.73 5.55 -6.50
CA ALA A 157 22.61 6.70 -6.28
C ALA A 157 21.83 7.96 -5.91
N ALA A 158 20.66 8.19 -6.53
CA ALA A 158 19.76 9.28 -6.15
C ALA A 158 19.25 9.10 -4.71
N MET A 159 18.80 7.90 -4.34
CA MET A 159 18.32 7.64 -2.97
C MET A 159 19.44 7.73 -1.92
N ALA A 160 20.68 7.35 -2.26
CA ALA A 160 21.83 7.49 -1.36
C ALA A 160 22.17 8.97 -1.12
N ARG A 161 22.05 9.81 -2.16
CA ARG A 161 22.37 11.24 -2.08
C ARG A 161 21.24 12.04 -1.45
N ASP A 162 20.03 11.83 -1.94
CA ASP A 162 18.88 12.69 -1.64
C ASP A 162 18.01 12.08 -0.55
N GLY A 163 18.20 10.82 -0.16
CA GLY A 163 17.34 10.08 0.78
C GLY A 163 16.17 9.37 0.10
N ILE A 164 15.56 8.44 0.82
CA ILE A 164 14.47 7.60 0.34
C ILE A 164 13.14 8.34 0.55
N GLU A 165 12.37 8.51 -0.52
CA GLU A 165 11.03 9.07 -0.48
C GLU A 165 9.95 8.00 -0.22
N PRO A 166 8.83 8.36 0.42
CA PRO A 166 7.64 7.52 0.52
C PRO A 166 7.16 6.97 -0.82
N GLN A 167 6.65 5.74 -0.82
CA GLN A 167 6.07 5.17 -2.04
C GLN A 167 4.67 5.76 -2.32
N PRO A 168 4.30 5.92 -3.60
CA PRO A 168 2.98 6.41 -3.96
C PRO A 168 1.90 5.38 -3.63
N GLY A 169 0.67 5.88 -3.47
CA GLY A 169 -0.53 5.06 -3.45
C GLY A 169 -0.99 4.60 -2.06
N PRO A 170 -2.31 4.46 -1.89
CA PRO A 170 -2.87 3.96 -0.64
C PRO A 170 -2.45 2.51 -0.40
N GLY A 171 -2.34 2.13 0.86
CA GLY A 171 -1.98 0.76 1.23
C GLY A 171 -2.02 0.58 2.74
N VAL A 172 -1.40 -0.48 3.23
CA VAL A 172 -1.35 -0.72 4.67
C VAL A 172 -0.63 0.43 5.38
N GLY A 173 -1.25 0.93 6.45
CA GLY A 173 -0.79 2.09 7.21
C GLY A 173 -0.66 3.40 6.39
N GLY A 174 -1.37 3.54 5.28
CA GLY A 174 -1.26 4.75 4.48
C GLY A 174 -2.44 5.01 3.55
N ASP A 175 -2.54 6.25 3.12
CA ASP A 175 -3.55 6.73 2.19
C ASP A 175 -2.97 7.75 1.21
N GLU A 176 -3.82 8.49 0.53
CA GLU A 176 -3.42 9.48 -0.46
C GLU A 176 -2.56 10.61 0.14
N ASN A 177 -2.70 10.92 1.43
CA ASN A 177 -2.00 12.01 2.11
C ASN A 177 -0.93 11.53 3.10
N VAL A 178 -1.12 10.35 3.69
CA VAL A 178 -0.17 9.74 4.63
C VAL A 178 0.52 8.58 3.94
N ARG A 179 1.78 8.79 3.54
CA ARG A 179 2.56 7.83 2.75
C ARG A 179 3.77 7.40 3.55
N PRO A 180 3.82 6.15 4.07
CA PRO A 180 5.03 5.62 4.69
C PRO A 180 6.04 5.17 3.63
N ILE A 181 7.30 5.08 4.02
CA ILE A 181 8.30 4.28 3.33
C ILE A 181 8.14 2.83 3.80
N ARG A 182 7.82 1.93 2.88
CA ARG A 182 7.62 0.51 3.12
C ARG A 182 8.91 -0.28 2.91
N PHE A 183 9.27 -1.10 3.88
CA PHE A 183 10.39 -2.03 3.83
C PHE A 183 9.92 -3.45 4.18
N TYR A 184 10.63 -4.46 3.68
CA TYR A 184 10.47 -5.86 4.06
C TYR A 184 11.46 -6.24 5.17
N GLU A 185 11.03 -7.13 6.06
CA GLU A 185 11.87 -7.79 7.05
C GLU A 185 12.42 -9.11 6.49
N GLY A 186 13.26 -9.01 5.48
CA GLY A 186 13.85 -10.15 4.76
C GLY A 186 13.65 -10.07 3.25
N THR A 187 14.22 -11.04 2.55
CA THR A 187 14.21 -11.13 1.08
C THR A 187 13.27 -12.22 0.56
N GLU A 188 12.71 -13.05 1.44
CA GLU A 188 11.80 -14.14 1.08
C GLU A 188 10.56 -13.59 0.35
N GLY A 189 10.32 -14.08 -0.87
CA GLY A 189 9.18 -13.66 -1.70
C GLY A 189 9.29 -12.24 -2.27
N VAL A 190 10.47 -11.60 -2.19
CA VAL A 190 10.71 -10.30 -2.83
C VAL A 190 11.18 -10.51 -4.27
N ASP A 191 10.29 -10.18 -5.20
CA ASP A 191 10.51 -10.27 -6.63
C ASP A 191 11.20 -8.99 -7.14
N ALA A 192 12.50 -8.86 -6.86
CA ALA A 192 13.33 -7.75 -7.32
C ALA A 192 14.80 -8.15 -7.40
N ALA A 193 15.45 -7.82 -8.51
CA ALA A 193 16.86 -8.15 -8.74
C ALA A 193 17.81 -7.31 -7.86
N LEU A 194 17.38 -6.08 -7.57
CA LEU A 194 18.13 -5.10 -6.79
C LEU A 194 17.23 -4.59 -5.66
N LEU A 195 17.77 -4.60 -4.45
CA LEU A 195 17.14 -4.07 -3.25
C LEU A 195 18.01 -2.99 -2.63
N LEU A 196 17.40 -2.00 -2.01
CA LEU A 196 18.07 -1.13 -1.05
C LEU A 196 18.06 -1.80 0.31
N ILE A 197 19.20 -1.81 0.98
CA ILE A 197 19.38 -2.34 2.32
C ILE A 197 19.66 -1.17 3.25
N VAL A 198 18.87 -1.07 4.32
CA VAL A 198 19.05 -0.10 5.39
C VAL A 198 19.16 -0.86 6.71
N GLU A 199 20.10 -0.49 7.58
CA GLU A 199 20.16 -1.05 8.92
C GLU A 199 19.08 -0.41 9.81
N GLY A 200 18.25 -1.25 10.44
CA GLY A 200 17.13 -0.78 11.27
C GLY A 200 17.60 0.14 12.41
N SER A 201 18.78 -0.09 12.97
CA SER A 201 19.36 0.77 14.01
C SER A 201 19.61 2.22 13.58
N ASP A 202 19.71 2.48 12.28
CA ASP A 202 19.92 3.82 11.72
C ASP A 202 18.59 4.56 11.47
N VAL A 203 17.47 3.84 11.50
CA VAL A 203 16.13 4.43 11.32
C VAL A 203 15.67 5.05 12.64
N ARG A 204 15.79 6.38 12.73
CA ARG A 204 15.34 7.17 13.89
C ARG A 204 13.90 7.68 13.77
N ALA A 205 13.32 7.59 12.58
CA ALA A 205 11.95 8.04 12.30
C ALA A 205 10.89 7.08 12.89
N PRO A 206 9.64 7.55 13.07
CA PRO A 206 8.54 6.72 13.55
C PRO A 206 8.34 5.49 12.67
N ALA A 207 8.44 4.32 13.28
CA ALA A 207 8.43 3.04 12.59
C ALA A 207 7.36 2.12 13.17
N PHE A 208 6.64 1.47 12.26
CA PHE A 208 5.53 0.59 12.55
C PHE A 208 5.71 -0.73 11.81
N ARG A 209 5.02 -1.76 12.29
CA ARG A 209 4.90 -3.04 11.62
C ARG A 209 3.46 -3.26 11.21
N SER A 210 3.27 -3.84 10.02
CA SER A 210 2.04 -4.53 9.66
C SER A 210 2.15 -6.02 10.00
N ALA A 211 1.27 -6.51 10.86
CA ALA A 211 1.24 -7.92 11.23
C ALA A 211 0.91 -8.82 10.02
N GLU A 212 0.03 -8.36 9.14
CA GLU A 212 -0.45 -9.11 7.97
C GLU A 212 0.62 -9.24 6.89
N LEU A 213 1.31 -8.13 6.55
CA LEU A 213 2.21 -8.09 5.39
C LEU A 213 3.68 -8.34 5.72
N ARG A 214 4.06 -8.44 7.01
CA ARG A 214 5.47 -8.49 7.47
C ARG A 214 6.29 -7.33 6.91
N GLU A 215 5.65 -6.17 6.76
CA GLU A 215 6.25 -4.94 6.28
C GLU A 215 6.53 -3.99 7.45
N ARG A 216 7.61 -3.23 7.32
CA ARG A 216 7.94 -2.08 8.16
C ARG A 216 7.57 -0.80 7.44
N LEU A 217 6.90 0.08 8.16
CA LEU A 217 6.38 1.34 7.66
C LEU A 217 7.07 2.47 8.41
N VAL A 218 7.82 3.30 7.70
CA VAL A 218 8.56 4.44 8.27
C VAL A 218 7.91 5.74 7.81
N TYR A 219 7.46 6.55 8.76
CA TYR A 219 6.71 7.78 8.47
C TYR A 219 7.62 8.99 8.54
N VAL A 220 8.14 9.39 7.38
CA VAL A 220 8.99 10.57 7.22
C VAL A 220 8.88 11.07 5.78
N GLY A 221 8.99 12.38 5.57
CA GLY A 221 8.96 12.94 4.21
C GLY A 221 10.12 12.45 3.34
N ARG A 222 11.26 12.16 3.96
CA ARG A 222 12.49 11.69 3.30
C ARG A 222 13.43 11.04 4.32
N LEU A 223 13.72 9.76 4.15
CA LEU A 223 14.61 9.04 5.05
C LEU A 223 16.06 9.17 4.59
N ARG A 224 16.89 9.82 5.42
CA ARG A 224 18.32 9.98 5.18
C ARG A 224 19.09 9.08 6.14
N VAL A 225 19.56 7.96 5.62
CA VAL A 225 20.29 6.92 6.35
C VAL A 225 21.37 6.33 5.44
N PRO A 226 22.46 5.79 5.99
CA PRO A 226 23.36 4.94 5.24
C PRO A 226 22.57 3.80 4.57
N LEU A 227 22.93 3.49 3.33
CA LEU A 227 22.31 2.40 2.59
C LEU A 227 23.35 1.59 1.83
N ALA A 228 23.02 0.34 1.58
CA ALA A 228 23.75 -0.55 0.68
C ALA A 228 22.80 -1.05 -0.42
N ALA A 229 23.38 -1.60 -1.48
CA ALA A 229 22.67 -2.28 -2.54
C ALA A 229 22.74 -3.80 -2.36
N GLY A 230 21.59 -4.45 -2.29
CA GLY A 230 21.47 -5.91 -2.28
C GLY A 230 21.20 -6.43 -3.69
N LEU A 231 22.08 -7.29 -4.21
CA LEU A 231 21.88 -8.00 -5.47
C LEU A 231 21.57 -9.47 -5.19
N GLN A 232 20.46 -9.97 -5.73
CA GLN A 232 20.10 -11.38 -5.53
C GLN A 232 21.12 -12.33 -6.19
N ARG A 233 21.41 -13.45 -5.54
CA ARG A 233 22.30 -14.48 -6.12
C ARG A 233 21.68 -15.18 -7.33
N GLN A 234 20.37 -15.34 -7.34
CA GLN A 234 19.62 -15.98 -8.41
C GLN A 234 18.69 -14.96 -9.08
N SER A 235 18.31 -15.22 -10.32
CA SER A 235 17.36 -14.35 -11.00
C SER A 235 16.01 -14.45 -10.29
N PRO A 236 15.39 -13.32 -9.91
CA PRO A 236 14.05 -13.33 -9.33
C PRO A 236 12.95 -13.58 -10.38
N ASP A 237 13.28 -13.41 -11.66
CA ASP A 237 12.33 -13.47 -12.79
C ASP A 237 12.98 -14.09 -14.03
N ASP A 238 12.22 -14.92 -14.74
CA ASP A 238 12.59 -15.57 -16.00
C ASP A 238 12.94 -14.54 -17.08
N TRP A 239 12.32 -13.35 -17.06
CA TRP A 239 12.61 -12.31 -18.05
C TRP A 239 14.04 -11.81 -18.03
N LEU A 240 14.69 -11.76 -16.86
CA LEU A 240 16.08 -11.35 -16.74
C LEU A 240 17.03 -12.40 -17.32
N GLU A 241 16.66 -13.68 -17.28
CA GLU A 241 17.43 -14.77 -17.86
C GLU A 241 17.35 -14.77 -19.39
N LEU A 242 16.23 -14.33 -19.96
CA LEU A 242 16.01 -14.24 -21.40
C LEU A 242 16.76 -13.07 -22.07
N ARG A 243 17.39 -12.17 -21.29
CA ARG A 243 18.16 -11.03 -21.80
C ARG A 243 19.45 -11.50 -22.47
N ALA A 244 19.98 -10.70 -23.39
CA ALA A 244 21.32 -10.91 -23.92
C ALA A 244 22.35 -10.93 -22.78
N GLY A 245 22.97 -12.10 -22.54
CA GLY A 245 23.91 -12.36 -21.45
C GLY A 245 23.30 -12.66 -20.07
N GLY A 246 21.96 -12.68 -19.98
CA GLY A 246 21.19 -13.16 -18.83
C GLY A 246 21.38 -12.37 -17.53
N TYR A 247 20.86 -12.92 -16.45
CA TYR A 247 20.96 -12.33 -15.13
C TYR A 247 22.41 -12.16 -14.61
N PRO A 248 23.35 -13.09 -14.87
CA PRO A 248 24.74 -12.94 -14.43
C PRO A 248 25.41 -11.67 -14.97
N GLN A 249 25.19 -11.33 -16.25
CA GLN A 249 25.74 -10.10 -16.83
C GLN A 249 25.08 -8.85 -16.24
N TYR A 250 23.74 -8.87 -16.09
CA TYR A 250 23.01 -7.80 -15.41
C TYR A 250 23.57 -7.53 -14.01
N ARG A 251 23.73 -8.59 -13.21
CA ARG A 251 24.25 -8.52 -11.83
C ARG A 251 25.67 -7.97 -11.79
N SER A 252 26.55 -8.47 -12.66
CA SER A 252 27.93 -7.99 -12.77
C SER A 252 27.98 -6.50 -13.09
N ARG A 253 27.18 -6.05 -14.05
CA ARG A 253 27.13 -4.66 -14.49
C ARG A 253 26.60 -3.73 -13.40
N CYS A 254 25.52 -4.09 -12.73
CA CYS A 254 25.01 -3.34 -11.58
C CYS A 254 26.08 -3.19 -10.49
N ARG A 255 26.77 -4.28 -10.14
CA ARG A 255 27.83 -4.26 -9.13
C ARG A 255 28.94 -3.29 -9.49
N GLU A 256 29.49 -3.39 -10.69
CA GLU A 256 30.55 -2.50 -11.19
C GLU A 256 30.14 -1.03 -11.08
N LEU A 257 28.93 -0.70 -11.57
CA LEU A 257 28.39 0.66 -11.59
C LEU A 257 28.10 1.23 -10.19
N LEU A 258 27.66 0.40 -9.25
CA LEU A 258 27.42 0.78 -7.86
C LEU A 258 28.73 1.05 -7.12
N GLN A 259 29.70 0.14 -7.26
CA GLN A 259 31.03 0.28 -6.66
C GLN A 259 31.78 1.50 -7.19
N ALA A 260 31.68 1.79 -8.49
CA ALA A 260 32.23 3.00 -9.09
C ALA A 260 31.65 4.30 -8.50
N ARG A 261 30.48 4.23 -7.85
CA ARG A 261 29.83 5.35 -7.14
C ARG A 261 30.06 5.32 -5.62
N GLY A 262 30.88 4.40 -5.11
CA GLY A 262 31.15 4.25 -3.69
C GLY A 262 29.98 3.69 -2.88
N ILE A 263 29.05 2.95 -3.53
CA ILE A 263 27.92 2.32 -2.86
C ILE A 263 28.28 0.87 -2.55
N ASP A 264 28.14 0.49 -1.29
CA ASP A 264 28.38 -0.88 -0.83
C ASP A 264 27.40 -1.86 -1.48
N VAL A 265 27.92 -3.01 -1.92
CA VAL A 265 27.14 -4.06 -2.59
C VAL A 265 27.21 -5.35 -1.78
N VAL A 266 26.05 -5.89 -1.44
CA VAL A 266 25.90 -7.16 -0.70
C VAL A 266 25.22 -8.17 -1.61
N GLU A 267 25.74 -9.40 -1.66
CA GLU A 267 25.04 -10.51 -2.29
C GLU A 267 24.06 -11.14 -1.30
N ILE A 268 22.79 -11.24 -1.72
CA ILE A 268 21.67 -11.71 -0.90
C ILE A 268 20.93 -12.87 -1.55
#